data_AF-A0A432YBA5-F1
#
_entry.id   AF-A0A432YBA5-F1
#
_cell.length_a   1.000
_cell.length_b   1.000
_cell.length_c   1.000
_cell.angle_alpha   90.00
_cell.angle_beta   90.00
_cell.angle_gamma   90.00
#
_symmetry.space_group_name_H-M   'P 1'
#
loop_
_entity.id
_entity.type
_entity.pdbx_description
1 polymer ?
#
loop_
_entity_poly.entity_id
_entity_poly.type
_entity_poly.pdbx_seq_one_letter_code
_entity_poly.pdbx_strand_id
1 'polypeptide(L)'
;MHQNHFTVLSKSTQRGQGMTEYIIIVALIAVAAIGVYSMFGQSLRNQVAGLAKEMTGQSASSDINQARQSARTASTVAKKNINLGNYDEANQTEEQ
;
A
#
# COMPACT_ATOMS: atom_id res chain seq x y z
N MET A 1 16.92 -67.19 41.24
CA MET A 1 17.87 -66.23 40.63
C MET A 1 17.24 -65.72 39.36
N HIS A 2 17.00 -64.40 39.29
CA HIS A 2 16.15 -63.71 38.32
C HIS A 2 16.84 -63.51 36.97
N GLN A 3 16.15 -63.82 35.87
CA GLN A 3 16.57 -63.47 34.51
C GLN A 3 15.84 -62.19 34.07
N ASN A 4 16.58 -61.13 33.81
CA ASN A 4 16.05 -59.86 33.30
C ASN A 4 15.78 -59.97 31.79
N HIS A 5 14.51 -59.88 31.40
CA HIS A 5 14.12 -59.66 30.00
C HIS A 5 14.30 -58.18 29.65
N PHE A 6 15.30 -57.86 28.84
CA PHE A 6 15.43 -56.53 28.23
C PHE A 6 14.55 -56.49 26.97
N THR A 7 13.41 -55.80 27.06
CA THR A 7 12.52 -55.59 25.92
C THR A 7 12.97 -54.35 25.15
N VAL A 8 13.53 -54.55 23.95
CA VAL A 8 13.89 -53.46 23.04
C VAL A 8 12.62 -52.86 22.43
N LEU A 9 12.28 -51.62 22.80
CA LEU A 9 11.20 -50.87 22.15
C LEU A 9 11.67 -50.43 20.76
N SER A 10 11.20 -51.12 19.71
CA SER A 10 11.40 -50.74 18.32
C SER A 10 10.67 -49.42 18.03
N LYS A 11 11.40 -48.34 17.79
CA LYS A 11 10.84 -47.07 17.32
C LYS A 11 10.43 -47.24 15.87
N SER A 12 9.12 -47.33 15.59
CA SER A 12 8.61 -47.38 14.22
C SER A 12 9.03 -46.10 13.49
N THR A 13 9.95 -46.22 12.54
CA THR A 13 10.29 -45.12 11.64
C THR A 13 9.11 -44.94 10.70
N GLN A 14 8.34 -43.86 10.88
CA GLN A 14 7.24 -43.55 9.97
C GLN A 14 7.82 -43.13 8.62
N ARG A 15 8.04 -44.11 7.73
CA ARG A 15 8.46 -43.86 6.35
C ARG A 15 7.29 -43.20 5.63
N GLY A 16 7.40 -41.88 5.44
CA GLY A 16 6.35 -41.06 4.81
C GLY A 16 5.83 -39.91 5.69
N GLN A 17 6.09 -39.91 7.01
CA GLN A 17 5.66 -38.82 7.90
C GLN A 17 6.22 -37.47 7.46
N GLY A 18 7.49 -37.43 7.06
CA GLY A 18 8.12 -36.20 6.56
C GLY A 18 7.63 -35.74 5.18
N MET A 19 7.13 -36.66 4.34
CA MET A 19 6.67 -36.31 2.98
C MET A 19 5.32 -35.59 3.02
N THR A 20 4.37 -36.09 3.82
CA THR A 20 3.07 -35.42 3.97
C THR A 20 3.22 -34.10 4.71
N GLU A 21 4.07 -34.03 5.73
CA GLU A 21 4.35 -32.77 6.45
C GLU A 21 4.97 -31.73 5.52
N TYR A 22 5.94 -32.12 4.68
CA TYR A 22 6.53 -31.23 3.69
C TYR A 22 5.49 -30.70 2.69
N ILE A 23 4.62 -31.58 2.17
CA ILE A 23 3.56 -31.19 1.23
C ILE A 23 2.61 -30.17 1.86
N ILE A 24 2.22 -30.38 3.12
CA ILE A 24 1.34 -29.44 3.84
C ILE A 24 2.03 -28.09 4.04
N ILE A 25 3.28 -28.07 4.52
CA ILE A 25 4.02 -26.82 4.73
C ILE A 25 4.22 -26.06 3.42
N VAL A 26 4.57 -26.74 2.33
CA VAL A 26 4.73 -26.12 1.00
C VAL A 26 3.40 -25.54 0.50
N ALA A 27 2.28 -26.27 0.66
CA ALA A 27 0.97 -25.77 0.28
C ALA A 27 0.59 -24.50 1.06
N LEU A 28 0.87 -24.44 2.36
CA LEU A 28 0.62 -23.26 3.19
C LEU A 28 1.46 -22.05 2.76
N ILE A 29 2.75 -22.26 2.47
CA ILE A 29 3.64 -21.20 1.98
C ILE A 29 3.15 -20.68 0.62
N ALA A 30 2.74 -21.55 -0.30
CA ALA A 30 2.25 -21.16 -1.62
C ALA A 30 1.00 -20.28 -1.53
N VAL A 31 0.03 -20.65 -0.69
CA VAL A 31 -1.19 -19.86 -0.47
C VAL A 31 -0.86 -18.50 0.14
N ALA A 32 0.01 -18.45 1.15
CA ALA A 32 0.46 -17.19 1.75
C ALA A 32 1.18 -16.29 0.73
N ALA A 33 2.03 -16.87 -0.12
CA ALA A 33 2.76 -16.15 -1.15
C ALA A 33 1.83 -15.48 -2.16
N ILE A 34 0.76 -16.14 -2.62
CA ILE A 34 -0.23 -15.52 -3.52
C ILE A 34 -0.86 -14.26 -2.89
N GLY A 35 -1.21 -14.33 -1.60
CA GLY A 35 -1.75 -13.19 -0.85
C GLY A 35 -0.74 -12.03 -0.72
N VAL A 36 0.52 -12.34 -0.36
CA VAL A 36 1.57 -11.33 -0.24
C VAL A 36 1.89 -10.72 -1.60
N TYR A 37 2.04 -11.52 -2.67
CA TYR A 37 2.36 -11.00 -4.01
C TYR A 37 1.26 -10.10 -4.56
N SER A 38 -0.01 -10.40 -4.30
CA SER A 38 -1.12 -9.54 -4.73
C SER A 38 -1.15 -8.21 -3.96
N MET A 39 -1.09 -8.26 -2.63
CA MET A 39 -1.13 -7.05 -1.78
C MET A 39 0.14 -6.19 -1.93
N PHE A 40 1.32 -6.84 -1.94
CA PHE A 40 2.60 -6.18 -2.09
C PHE A 40 2.79 -5.66 -3.52
N GLY A 41 2.37 -6.41 -4.54
CA GLY A 41 2.41 -5.97 -5.94
C GLY A 41 1.57 -4.71 -6.18
N GLN A 42 0.39 -4.62 -5.57
CA GLN A 42 -0.45 -3.42 -5.66
C GLN A 42 0.17 -2.23 -4.94
N SER A 43 0.71 -2.43 -3.73
CA SER A 43 1.37 -1.38 -2.95
C SER A 43 2.64 -0.86 -3.63
N LEU A 44 3.49 -1.77 -4.11
CA LEU A 44 4.71 -1.44 -4.84
C LEU A 44 4.39 -0.74 -6.16
N ARG A 45 3.41 -1.22 -6.93
CA ARG A 45 2.96 -0.56 -8.16
C ARG A 45 2.43 0.85 -7.88
N ASN A 46 1.68 1.05 -6.81
CA ASN A 46 1.15 2.38 -6.46
C ASN A 46 2.28 3.34 -6.07
N GLN A 47 3.27 2.89 -5.31
CA GLN A 47 4.45 3.69 -4.96
C GLN A 47 5.31 4.00 -6.18
N VAL A 48 5.59 3.00 -7.03
CA VAL A 48 6.34 3.18 -8.29
C VAL A 48 5.56 4.05 -9.27
N ALA A 49 4.23 3.98 -9.31
CA ALA A 49 3.41 4.86 -10.13
C ALA A 49 3.44 6.31 -9.63
N GLY A 50 3.44 6.53 -8.30
CA GLY A 50 3.64 7.84 -7.70
C GLY A 50 5.02 8.42 -8.02
N LEU A 51 6.07 7.62 -7.80
CA LEU A 51 7.46 7.96 -8.16
C LEU A 51 7.63 8.21 -9.66
N ALA A 52 7.02 7.39 -10.53
CA ALA A 52 7.08 7.57 -11.98
C ALA A 52 6.31 8.80 -12.42
N LYS A 53 5.16 9.10 -11.80
CA LYS A 53 4.39 10.33 -12.04
C LYS A 53 5.13 11.59 -11.61
N GLU A 54 5.91 11.50 -10.55
CA GLU A 54 6.77 12.58 -10.06
C GLU A 54 8.03 12.72 -10.92
N MET A 55 8.65 11.60 -11.30
CA MET A 55 9.84 11.55 -12.17
C MET A 55 9.55 11.97 -13.61
N THR A 56 8.35 11.68 -14.14
CA THR A 56 7.90 12.15 -15.46
C THR A 56 7.34 13.58 -15.43
N GLY A 57 7.26 14.20 -14.25
CA GLY A 57 6.76 15.57 -14.07
C GLY A 57 5.26 15.74 -14.32
N GLN A 58 4.52 14.67 -14.61
CA GLN A 58 3.13 14.74 -15.05
C GLN A 58 2.17 15.14 -13.93
N SER A 59 2.40 14.67 -12.69
CA SER A 59 1.55 15.02 -11.53
C SER A 59 1.95 16.35 -10.91
N ALA A 60 3.26 16.61 -10.83
CA ALA A 60 3.77 17.92 -10.46
C ALA A 60 3.24 19.00 -11.41
N SER A 61 3.17 18.80 -12.73
CA SER A 61 2.64 19.82 -13.65
C SER A 61 1.16 20.15 -13.39
N SER A 62 0.31 19.15 -13.15
CA SER A 62 -1.10 19.35 -12.83
C SER A 62 -1.28 20.06 -11.49
N ASP A 63 -0.62 19.57 -10.44
CA ASP A 63 -0.73 20.13 -9.09
C ASP A 63 -0.08 21.52 -9.00
N ILE A 64 1.04 21.75 -9.70
CA ILE A 64 1.67 23.06 -9.83
C ILE A 64 0.77 24.01 -10.62
N ASN A 65 0.07 23.55 -11.67
CA ASN A 65 -0.86 24.41 -12.41
C ASN A 65 -2.07 24.79 -11.55
N GLN A 66 -2.64 23.83 -10.81
CA GLN A 66 -3.70 24.09 -9.84
C GLN A 66 -3.22 25.08 -8.76
N ALA A 67 -2.04 24.86 -8.18
CA ALA A 67 -1.44 25.75 -7.19
C ALA A 67 -1.17 27.14 -7.74
N ARG A 68 -0.71 27.26 -9.00
CA ARG A 68 -0.54 28.54 -9.70
C ARG A 68 -1.88 29.24 -9.92
N GLN A 69 -2.94 28.49 -10.22
CA GLN A 69 -4.27 29.04 -10.44
C GLN A 69 -4.86 29.56 -9.12
N SER A 70 -4.78 28.78 -8.04
CA SER A 70 -5.17 29.22 -6.70
C SER A 70 -4.34 30.42 -6.21
N ALA A 71 -3.03 30.44 -6.47
CA ALA A 71 -2.18 31.57 -6.13
C ALA A 71 -2.55 32.85 -6.91
N ARG A 72 -2.96 32.71 -8.18
CA ARG A 72 -3.48 33.83 -8.98
C ARG A 72 -4.81 34.34 -8.44
N THR A 73 -5.75 33.44 -8.14
CA THR A 73 -7.03 33.80 -7.53
C THR A 73 -6.82 34.51 -6.19
N ALA A 74 -5.99 33.95 -5.31
CA ALA A 74 -5.65 34.58 -4.03
C ALA A 74 -4.96 35.93 -4.21
N SER A 75 -4.07 36.09 -5.20
CA SER A 75 -3.46 37.39 -5.52
C SER A 75 -4.47 38.41 -6.02
N THR A 76 -5.44 37.98 -6.86
CA THR A 76 -6.54 38.83 -7.33
C THR A 76 -7.45 39.25 -6.19
N VAL A 77 -7.84 38.30 -5.33
CA VAL A 77 -8.66 38.56 -4.14
C VAL A 77 -7.91 39.46 -3.16
N ALA A 78 -6.61 39.28 -2.95
CA ALA A 78 -5.81 40.13 -2.08
C ALA A 78 -5.62 41.56 -2.64
N LYS A 79 -5.62 41.73 -3.97
CA LYS A 79 -5.64 43.05 -4.62
C LYS A 79 -7.00 43.72 -4.56
N LYS A 80 -8.07 42.94 -4.45
CA LYS A 80 -9.42 43.44 -4.18
C LYS A 80 -9.45 43.79 -2.69
N ASN A 81 -9.59 45.07 -2.35
CA ASN A 81 -9.70 45.47 -0.94
C ASN A 81 -11.05 44.98 -0.38
N ILE A 82 -11.10 43.72 0.07
CA ILE A 82 -12.29 43.14 0.69
C ILE A 82 -12.38 43.66 2.11
N ASN A 83 -13.28 44.62 2.32
CA ASN A 83 -13.70 45.06 3.64
C ASN A 83 -15.11 44.51 3.94
N LEU A 84 -15.57 44.60 5.19
CA LEU A 84 -16.88 44.07 5.59
C LEU A 84 -18.06 44.62 4.75
N GLY A 85 -17.91 45.81 4.15
CA GLY A 85 -18.91 46.45 3.32
C GLY A 85 -18.95 45.99 1.85
N ASN A 86 -17.95 45.24 1.38
CA ASN A 86 -17.88 44.70 0.01
C ASN A 86 -17.58 43.19 -0.04
N TYR A 87 -17.86 42.49 1.06
CA TYR A 87 -17.77 41.04 1.18
C TYR A 87 -18.75 40.31 0.23
N ASP A 88 -19.94 40.87 0.02
CA ASP A 88 -20.94 40.35 -0.93
C ASP A 88 -20.44 40.37 -2.40
N GLU A 89 -19.77 41.45 -2.82
CA GLU A 89 -19.17 41.56 -4.16
C GLU A 89 -17.92 40.68 -4.34
N ALA A 90 -17.24 40.34 -3.25
CA ALA A 90 -16.07 39.46 -3.27
C ALA A 90 -16.46 38.02 -3.68
N ASN A 91 -17.55 37.51 -3.11
CA ASN A 91 -18.00 36.12 -3.30
C ASN A 91 -18.83 35.92 -4.57
N GLN A 92 -19.42 36.96 -5.16
CA GLN A 92 -20.15 36.87 -6.44
C GLN A 92 -19.24 36.62 -7.66
N THR A 93 -17.92 36.71 -7.52
CA THR A 93 -16.99 36.51 -8.65
C THR A 93 -16.64 35.03 -8.88
N GLU A 94 -17.10 34.10 -8.03
CA GLU A 94 -16.83 32.65 -8.18
C GLU A 94 -17.89 31.89 -9.02
N GLU A 95 -18.95 32.54 -9.49
CA GLU A 95 -20.06 31.89 -10.24
C GLU A 95 -20.04 32.09 -11.78
N GLN A 96 -18.90 32.40 -12.41
CA GLN A 96 -18.79 32.41 -13.88
C GLN A 96 -17.61 31.60 -14.41
#